data_AF-A0A7V3IVI0-F1
#
_entry.id   AF-A0A7V3IVI0-F1
#
_cell.length_a   1.000
_cell.length_b   1.000
_cell.length_c   1.000
_cell.angle_alpha   90.00
_cell.angle_beta   90.00
_cell.angle_gamma   90.00
#
_symmetry.space_group_name_H-M   'P 1'
#
loop_
_entity.id
_entity.type
_entity.pdbx_description
1 polymer ?
#
loop_
_entity_poly.entity_id
_entity_poly.type
_entity_poly.pdbx_seq_one_letter_code
_entity_poly.pdbx_strand_id
1 'polypeptide(L)' 'MLLKPNDLVALVSPAGRLADTSVVSETQNLLQKWGLKSYVGENALKQHGHFAGTDAERLHDLQEALD' A
#
# COMPACT_ATOMS: atom_id res chain seq x y z
N MET A 1 2.00 20.72 0.45
CA MET A 1 1.32 20.56 1.76
C MET A 1 2.08 19.48 2.53
N LEU A 2 2.12 19.52 3.87
CA LEU A 2 2.77 18.48 4.68
C LEU A 2 1.69 17.56 5.29
N LEU A 3 2.08 16.32 5.62
CA LEU A 3 1.21 15.37 6.32
C LEU A 3 0.82 15.89 7.71
N LYS A 4 -0.42 15.63 8.09
CA LYS A 4 -1.03 16.01 9.37
C LYS A 4 -1.63 14.80 10.07
N PRO A 5 -1.80 14.85 11.40
CA PRO A 5 -2.54 13.82 12.12
C PRO A 5 -3.92 13.58 11.51
N ASN A 6 -4.31 12.30 11.43
CA ASN A 6 -5.50 11.75 10.79
C ASN A 6 -5.52 11.73 9.26
N ASP A 7 -4.46 12.19 8.57
CA ASP A 7 -4.33 11.98 7.13
C ASP A 7 -4.28 10.48 6.82
N LEU A 8 -4.80 10.11 5.65
CA LEU A 8 -4.88 8.75 5.17
C LEU A 8 -3.69 8.43 4.25
N VAL A 9 -3.05 7.29 4.49
CA VAL A 9 -1.94 6.77 3.69
C VAL A 9 -2.36 5.49 2.98
N ALA A 10 -2.27 5.48 1.66
CA ALA A 10 -2.47 4.28 0.86
C ALA A 10 -1.18 3.43 0.84
N LEU A 11 -1.29 2.13 1.13
CA LEU A 11 -0.20 1.16 0.97
C LEU A 11 -0.41 0.39 -0.34
N VAL A 12 0.41 0.69 -1.35
CA VAL A 12 0.33 0.10 -2.69
C VAL A 12 1.66 -0.54 -3.10
N SER A 13 1.61 -1.56 -3.97
CA SER A 13 2.79 -2.27 -4.49
C SER A 13 2.87 -2.13 -6.02
N PRO A 14 3.30 -0.99 -6.58
CA PRO A 14 3.27 -0.76 -8.03
C PRO A 14 4.34 -1.53 -8.80
N ALA A 15 5.20 -2.30 -8.12
CA ALA A 15 6.33 -3.04 -8.70
C ALA A 15 6.42 -4.47 -8.16
N GLY A 16 7.45 -4.79 -7.38
CA GLY A 16 7.73 -6.14 -6.90
C GLY A 16 6.73 -6.63 -5.84
N ARG A 17 6.53 -7.95 -5.77
CA ARG A 17 5.74 -8.56 -4.68
C ARG A 17 6.44 -8.38 -3.33
N LEU A 18 5.65 -8.37 -2.26
CA LEU A 18 6.20 -8.49 -0.91
C LEU A 18 6.64 -9.94 -0.66
N ALA A 19 7.88 -10.11 -0.21
CA ALA A 19 8.40 -11.44 0.16
C ALA A 19 7.82 -11.92 1.50
N ASP A 20 7.53 -10.98 2.40
CA ASP A 20 6.85 -11.20 3.67
C ASP A 20 5.72 -10.18 3.79
N THR A 21 4.47 -10.66 3.87
CA THR A 21 3.29 -9.80 3.97
C THR A 21 3.05 -9.30 5.39
N SER A 22 3.72 -9.86 6.41
CA SER A 22 3.59 -9.42 7.81
C SER A 22 4.00 -7.95 8.00
N VAL A 23 4.94 -7.47 7.17
CA VAL A 23 5.41 -6.08 7.11
C VAL A 23 4.28 -5.06 6.94
N VAL A 24 3.15 -5.46 6.34
CA VAL A 24 1.98 -4.58 6.19
C VAL A 24 1.42 -4.22 7.55
N SER A 25 1.20 -5.22 8.42
CA SER A 25 0.69 -4.97 9.77
C SER A 25 1.65 -4.13 10.61
N GLU A 26 2.96 -4.35 10.47
CA GLU A 26 4.00 -3.55 11.14
C GLU A 26 4.00 -2.09 10.65
N THR A 27 3.84 -1.90 9.35
CA THR A 27 3.75 -0.57 8.71
C THR A 27 2.50 0.17 9.15
N GLN A 28 1.33 -0.48 9.16
CA GLN A 28 0.09 0.12 9.63
C GLN A 28 0.20 0.55 11.11
N ASN A 29 0.81 -0.30 11.95
CA ASN A 29 1.08 0.03 13.36
C ASN A 29 2.03 1.23 13.49
N LEU A 30 3.06 1.33 12.64
CA LEU A 30 3.99 2.47 12.64
C LEU A 30 3.29 3.77 12.24
N LEU A 31 2.52 3.74 11.16
CA LEU A 31 1.74 4.90 10.68
C LEU A 31 0.73 5.37 11.73
N GLN A 32 0.06 4.43 12.40
CA GLN A 32 -0.84 4.75 13.52
C GLN A 32 -0.10 5.46 14.66
N LYS A 33 1.10 5.02 15.03
CA LYS A 33 1.93 5.69 16.05
C LYS A 33 2.35 7.11 15.64
N TRP A 34 2.46 7.39 14.34
CA TRP A 34 2.68 8.74 13.81
C TRP A 34 1.39 9.58 13.74
N GLY A 35 0.25 9.02 14.16
CA GLY A 35 -1.05 9.68 14.11
C GLY A 35 -1.70 9.63 12.73
N LEU A 36 -1.26 8.76 11.83
CA LEU A 36 -1.79 8.60 10.47
C LEU A 36 -2.73 7.40 10.39
N LYS A 37 -3.70 7.46 9.48
CA LYS A 37 -4.54 6.32 9.11
C LYS A 37 -3.93 5.64 7.90
N SER A 38 -4.21 4.35 7.70
CA SER A 38 -3.75 3.65 6.51
C SER A 38 -4.72 2.59 6.04
N TYR A 39 -4.70 2.32 4.74
CA TYR A 39 -5.37 1.19 4.11
C TYR A 39 -4.42 0.50 3.12
N VAL A 40 -4.72 -0.76 2.80
CA VAL A 40 -3.94 -1.56 1.86
C VAL A 40 -4.71 -1.61 0.54
N GLY A 41 -4.04 -1.34 -0.57
CA GLY A 41 -4.61 -1.48 -1.91
C GLY A 41 -5.10 -2.89 -2.16
N GLU A 42 -6.17 -3.03 -2.95
CA GLU A 42 -6.84 -4.31 -3.18
C GLU A 42 -5.88 -5.38 -3.73
N ASN A 43 -4.93 -4.96 -4.56
CA ASN A 43 -4.00 -5.83 -5.26
C ASN A 43 -2.58 -5.81 -4.66
N ALA A 44 -2.33 -4.98 -3.64
CA ALA A 44 -0.99 -4.71 -3.12
C ALA A 44 -0.26 -5.94 -2.56
N LEU A 45 -1.01 -7.01 -2.25
CA LEU A 45 -0.49 -8.29 -1.74
C LEU A 45 -0.51 -9.43 -2.77
N LYS A 46 -0.97 -9.17 -4.00
CA LYS A 46 -1.00 -10.18 -5.06
C LYS A 46 0.41 -10.49 -5.56
N GLN A 47 0.50 -11.56 -6.34
CA GLN A 47 1.75 -11.98 -6.97
C GLN A 47 1.51 -12.35 -8.44
N HIS A 48 2.36 -11.83 -9.32
CA HIS A 48 2.46 -12.20 -10.72
C HIS A 48 3.95 -12.30 -11.10
N GLY A 49 4.51 -13.50 -10.95
CA GLY A 49 5.95 -13.71 -11.07
C GLY A 49 6.74 -12.90 -10.03
N HIS A 50 7.58 -11.98 -10.50
CA HIS A 50 8.34 -11.06 -9.65
C HIS A 50 7.52 -9.84 -9.17
N PHE A 51 6.36 -9.56 -9.79
CA PHE A 51 5.56 -8.36 -9.53
C PHE A 51 4.41 -8.61 -8.56
N ALA A 52 3.88 -7.53 -7.97
CA ALA A 52 2.72 -7.54 -7.09
C ALA A 52 1.39 -7.49 -7.89
N GLY A 53 1.13 -8.54 -8.67
CA GLY A 53 -0.01 -8.60 -9.58
C GLY A 53 0.33 -8.16 -11.01
N THR A 54 -0.67 -8.26 -11.88
CA THR A 54 -0.60 -7.86 -13.29
C THR A 54 -0.45 -6.34 -13.43
N ASP A 55 -0.09 -5.88 -14.63
CA ASP A 55 0.00 -4.45 -14.94
C ASP A 55 -1.32 -3.72 -14.66
N ALA A 56 -2.46 -4.34 -14.98
CA ALA A 56 -3.78 -3.77 -14.73
C ALA A 56 -4.10 -3.65 -13.23
N GLU A 57 -3.77 -4.67 -12.45
CA GLU A 57 -3.96 -4.68 -10.99
C GLU A 57 -3.07 -3.64 -10.29
N ARG A 58 -1.81 -3.53 -10.70
CA ARG A 58 -0.87 -2.52 -10.16
C ARG A 58 -1.26 -1.10 -10.55
N LEU A 59 -1.74 -0.92 -11.78
CA LEU A 59 -2.28 0.37 -12.25
C LEU A 59 -3.52 0.77 -11.46
N HIS A 60 -4.44 -0.18 -11.22
CA HIS A 60 -5.67 0.08 -10.46
C HIS A 60 -5.36 0.58 -9.04
N ASP A 61 -4.52 -0.13 -8.28
CA ASP A 61 -4.16 0.29 -6.92
C ASP A 61 -3.47 1.66 -6.90
N LEU A 62 -2.60 1.95 -7.88
CA LEU A 62 -1.94 3.24 -7.97
C LEU A 62 -2.90 4.38 -8.32
N GLN A 63 -3.86 4.12 -9.22
CA GLN A 63 -4.86 5.09 -9.64
C GLN A 63 -5.83 5.42 -8.47
N GLU A 64 -6.35 4.41 -7.78
CA GLU A 64 -7.22 4.59 -6.60
C GLU A 64 -6.52 5.31 -5.44
N ALA A 65 -5.19 5.26 -5.36
CA ALA A 65 -4.43 6.00 -4.34
C ALA A 65 -4.22 7.49 -4.68
N LEU A 66 -4.42 7.88 -5.94
CA LEU A 66 -4.18 9.24 -6.44
C LEU A 66 -5.47 10.02 -6.76
N ASP A 67 -6.58 9.33 -7.02
CA ASP A 67 -7.92 9.91 -7.23
C ASP A 67 -8.60 10.35 -5.93
#